data_AF-A0A940KMG0-F1
#
_entry.id   AF-A0A940KMG0-F1
#
_cell.length_a   1.000
_cell.length_b   1.000
_cell.length_c   1.000
_cell.angle_alpha   90.00
_cell.angle_beta   90.00
_cell.angle_gamma   90.00
#
_symmetry.space_group_name_H-M   'P 1'
#
loop_
_entity.id
_entity.type
_entity.pdbx_description
1 polymer ?
#
loop_
_entity_poly.entity_id
_entity_poly.type
_entity_poly.pdbx_seq_one_letter_code
_entity_poly.pdbx_strand_id
1 'polypeptide(L)'
;MKMTLRILGATALFSILISSCKKGDTGPEGPAGPPGSPNVMYSAWFRPPSYQKDTIFGIWGFRFDKAEPKITQQILDSGIVLTYGKLLGYNPAIWPTNRVSQLPITLNYLQSGKTHLDTWSAHATPANLRIRFVNDNNEYNVIAIQHEFRYIIIPGGVSVTGRRSLSYEEICRTYGIPE
;
A
#
# COMPACT_ATOMS: atom_id res chain seq x y z
N MET A 1 -11.84 95.18 -39.92
CA MET A 1 -10.56 95.78 -39.46
C MET A 1 -9.72 94.66 -38.86
N LYS A 2 -8.41 94.59 -39.15
CA LYS A 2 -7.51 93.55 -38.61
C LYS A 2 -7.16 93.87 -37.16
N MET A 3 -7.10 92.87 -36.27
CA MET A 3 -5.89 92.62 -35.47
C MET A 3 -5.87 91.19 -34.91
N THR A 4 -4.72 90.55 -35.00
CA THR A 4 -4.44 89.16 -34.60
C THR A 4 -3.64 89.11 -33.30
N LEU A 5 -3.86 88.09 -32.45
CA LEU A 5 -2.74 87.47 -31.70
C LEU A 5 -3.02 86.01 -31.27
N ARG A 6 -1.93 85.23 -31.15
CA ARG A 6 -1.83 83.81 -30.74
C ARG A 6 -0.65 83.70 -29.72
N ILE A 7 -0.28 82.59 -29.07
CA ILE A 7 -0.56 81.14 -29.19
C ILE A 7 -0.54 80.54 -27.77
N LEU A 8 -1.33 79.49 -27.48
CA LEU A 8 -1.03 78.30 -26.63
C LEU A 8 -2.37 77.63 -26.24
N GLY A 9 -2.56 76.31 -26.22
CA GLY A 9 -1.74 75.16 -26.64
C GLY A 9 -2.65 73.94 -26.88
N ALA A 10 -2.16 72.89 -27.55
CA ALA A 10 -3.01 71.88 -28.21
C ALA A 10 -3.48 70.71 -27.30
N THR A 11 -4.72 70.27 -27.55
CA THR A 11 -5.21 68.86 -27.59
C THR A 11 -4.79 67.83 -26.53
N ALA A 12 -5.77 67.18 -25.89
CA ALA A 12 -5.93 65.71 -25.93
C ALA A 12 -7.34 65.28 -25.49
N LEU A 13 -7.87 64.20 -26.06
CA LEU A 13 -9.05 63.50 -25.52
C LEU A 13 -8.70 62.88 -24.17
N PHE A 14 -9.59 62.99 -23.19
CA PHE A 14 -9.49 62.22 -21.94
C PHE A 14 -10.74 61.33 -21.73
N SER A 15 -10.92 60.40 -22.67
CA SER A 15 -11.87 59.30 -22.53
C SER A 15 -11.34 58.33 -21.47
N ILE A 16 -11.72 58.54 -20.20
CA ILE A 16 -11.39 57.61 -19.12
C ILE A 16 -12.20 56.33 -19.31
N LEU A 17 -11.64 55.39 -20.07
CA LEU A 17 -12.02 53.99 -20.06
C LEU A 17 -11.67 53.42 -18.69
N ILE A 18 -12.64 53.45 -17.77
CA ILE A 18 -12.62 52.57 -16.60
C ILE A 18 -12.89 51.16 -17.13
N SER A 19 -11.85 50.54 -17.71
CA SER A 19 -11.92 49.16 -18.18
C SER A 19 -12.19 48.28 -16.97
N SER A 20 -13.42 47.80 -16.86
CA SER A 20 -13.80 46.85 -15.83
C SER A 20 -12.98 45.59 -16.07
N CYS A 21 -11.96 45.37 -15.24
CA CYS A 21 -11.28 44.09 -15.11
C CYS A 21 -12.29 43.09 -14.52
N LYS A 22 -13.22 42.64 -15.36
CA LYS A 22 -13.94 41.39 -15.14
C LYS A 22 -12.87 40.33 -14.99
N LYS A 23 -12.79 39.74 -13.81
CA LYS A 23 -12.03 38.50 -13.61
C LYS A 23 -12.56 37.54 -14.68
N GLY A 24 -11.69 37.13 -15.62
CA GLY A 24 -12.07 36.17 -16.64
C GLY A 24 -12.70 34.95 -15.97
N ASP A 25 -13.77 34.44 -16.56
CA ASP A 25 -14.49 33.29 -16.00
C ASP A 25 -13.49 32.18 -15.67
N THR A 26 -13.66 31.54 -14.51
CA THR A 26 -12.80 30.42 -14.11
C THR A 26 -12.80 29.41 -15.26
N GLY A 27 -11.62 29.15 -15.82
CA GLY A 27 -11.48 28.21 -16.93
C GLY A 27 -12.11 26.86 -16.58
N PRO A 28 -12.59 26.11 -17.60
CA PRO A 28 -13.23 24.82 -17.36
C PRO A 28 -12.31 23.95 -16.50
N GLU A 29 -12.90 23.28 -15.50
CA GLU A 29 -12.17 22.35 -14.64
C GLU A 29 -11.48 21.31 -15.52
N GLY A 30 -10.16 21.13 -15.32
CA GLY A 30 -9.38 20.19 -16.10
C GLY A 30 -9.95 18.77 -15.97
N PRO A 31 -9.79 17.90 -16.99
CA PRO A 31 -10.27 16.53 -16.89
C PRO A 31 -9.69 15.87 -15.65
N ALA A 32 -10.56 15.24 -14.85
CA ALA A 32 -10.12 14.50 -13.67
C ALA A 32 -9.04 13.49 -14.06
N GLY A 33 -7.89 13.55 -13.36
CA GLY A 33 -6.79 12.63 -13.62
C GLY A 33 -7.24 11.18 -13.50
N PRO A 34 -6.63 10.24 -14.25
CA PRO A 34 -7.01 8.83 -14.18
C PRO A 34 -6.92 8.33 -12.73
N PRO A 35 -7.92 7.57 -12.23
CA PRO A 35 -8.01 7.21 -10.82
C PRO A 35 -6.77 6.41 -10.38
N GLY A 36 -5.90 7.08 -9.62
CA GLY A 36 -4.67 6.53 -9.06
C GLY A 36 -4.90 5.60 -7.87
N SER A 37 -5.73 4.57 -8.05
CA SER A 37 -5.87 3.50 -7.07
C SER A 37 -4.71 2.51 -7.21
N PRO A 38 -3.79 2.39 -6.23
CA PRO A 38 -3.03 1.14 -6.12
C PRO A 38 -4.06 0.02 -5.92
N ASN A 39 -4.02 -1.00 -6.78
CA ASN A 39 -4.96 -2.13 -6.73
C ASN A 39 -4.66 -3.03 -5.52
N VAL A 40 -5.00 -2.55 -4.32
CA VAL A 40 -4.86 -3.27 -3.06
C VAL A 40 -5.86 -4.43 -3.06
N MET A 41 -5.33 -5.65 -3.00
CA MET A 41 -6.11 -6.88 -3.18
C MET A 41 -6.02 -7.72 -1.93
N TYR A 42 -7.14 -7.90 -1.22
CA TYR A 42 -7.22 -8.76 -0.04
C TYR A 42 -7.82 -10.14 -0.39
N SER A 43 -7.38 -11.17 0.32
CA SER A 43 -8.00 -12.49 0.29
C SER A 43 -9.20 -12.56 1.24
N ALA A 44 -10.13 -13.48 0.98
CA ALA A 44 -10.98 -14.01 2.05
C ALA A 44 -10.10 -14.67 3.14
N TRP A 45 -10.65 -14.82 4.36
CA TRP A 45 -10.04 -15.68 5.36
C TRP A 45 -10.07 -17.13 4.87
N PHE A 46 -8.95 -17.85 4.97
CA PHE A 46 -8.85 -19.27 4.63
C PHE A 46 -8.27 -20.05 5.79
N ARG A 47 -8.67 -21.32 5.88
CA ARG A 47 -8.20 -22.29 6.89
C ARG A 47 -7.41 -23.40 6.17
N PRO A 48 -6.13 -23.61 6.50
CA PRO A 48 -5.36 -24.76 6.01
C PRO A 48 -6.06 -26.07 6.42
N PRO A 49 -6.38 -26.99 5.50
CA PRO A 49 -7.00 -28.28 5.85
C PRO A 49 -6.01 -29.23 6.53
N SER A 50 -4.71 -29.05 6.29
CA SER A 50 -3.62 -29.81 6.89
C SER A 50 -2.31 -29.02 6.76
N TYR A 51 -1.28 -29.45 7.49
CA TYR A 51 0.09 -28.95 7.35
C TYR A 51 1.03 -30.12 7.04
N GLN A 52 1.98 -29.90 6.15
CA GLN A 52 3.10 -30.82 5.92
C GLN A 52 4.14 -30.59 7.01
N LYS A 53 4.47 -31.63 7.80
CA LYS A 53 5.64 -31.60 8.69
C LYS A 53 6.91 -31.71 7.85
N ASP A 54 7.88 -30.83 8.09
CA ASP A 54 9.22 -30.91 7.52
C ASP A 54 10.31 -30.77 8.60
N THR A 55 11.53 -31.19 8.27
CA THR A 55 12.71 -31.06 9.13
C THR A 55 13.81 -30.38 8.32
N ILE A 56 14.31 -29.25 8.83
CA ILE A 56 15.37 -28.45 8.18
C ILE A 56 16.50 -28.29 9.19
N PHE A 57 17.65 -28.92 8.93
CA PHE A 57 18.82 -28.94 9.84
C PHE A 57 18.48 -29.30 11.30
N GLY A 58 17.57 -30.27 11.50
CA GLY A 58 17.12 -30.72 12.81
C GLY A 58 15.98 -29.91 13.43
N ILE A 59 15.63 -28.74 12.87
CA ILE A 59 14.46 -27.95 13.28
C ILE A 59 13.21 -28.53 12.61
N TRP A 60 12.22 -28.89 13.41
CA TRP A 60 10.92 -29.34 12.92
C TRP A 60 10.05 -28.11 12.60
N GLY A 61 9.33 -28.19 11.48
CA GLY A 61 8.34 -27.19 11.14
C GLY A 61 7.13 -27.79 10.46
N PHE A 62 6.11 -26.96 10.33
CA PHE A 62 4.85 -27.32 9.69
C PHE A 62 4.54 -26.25 8.66
N ARG A 63 4.22 -26.65 7.44
CA ARG A 63 3.94 -25.70 6.35
C ARG A 63 2.62 -25.98 5.64
N PHE A 64 2.02 -24.91 5.14
CA PHE A 64 0.92 -24.97 4.20
C PHE A 64 1.21 -24.00 3.05
N ASP A 65 1.10 -24.48 1.82
CA ASP A 65 1.32 -23.70 0.60
C ASP A 65 -0.01 -23.35 -0.05
N LYS A 66 -0.31 -22.04 -0.12
CA LYS A 66 -1.51 -21.50 -0.76
C LYS A 66 -1.13 -20.98 -2.15
N ALA A 67 -1.53 -21.70 -3.18
CA ALA A 67 -1.45 -21.21 -4.56
C ALA A 67 -2.18 -19.86 -4.69
N GLU A 68 -1.47 -18.84 -5.15
CA GLU A 68 -1.97 -17.49 -5.42
C GLU A 68 -1.20 -16.87 -6.60
N PRO A 69 -1.67 -17.07 -7.85
CA PRO A 69 -1.03 -16.53 -9.05
C PRO A 69 -0.86 -15.01 -9.06
N LYS A 70 -1.62 -14.26 -8.24
CA LYS A 70 -1.52 -12.81 -8.13
C LYS A 70 -0.29 -12.33 -7.34
N ILE A 71 0.39 -13.21 -6.62
CA ILE A 71 1.74 -12.95 -6.10
C ILE A 71 2.72 -13.19 -7.25
N THR A 72 2.94 -12.16 -8.08
CA THR A 72 3.90 -12.20 -9.19
C THR A 72 5.29 -11.75 -8.74
N GLN A 73 6.32 -11.97 -9.55
CA GLN A 73 7.67 -11.47 -9.26
C GLN A 73 7.68 -9.94 -9.10
N GLN A 74 6.94 -9.20 -9.93
CA GLN A 74 6.76 -7.75 -9.81
C GLN A 74 6.24 -7.30 -8.43
N ILE A 75 5.33 -8.08 -7.81
CA ILE A 75 4.83 -7.82 -6.46
C ILE A 75 5.94 -8.00 -5.41
N LEU A 76 6.85 -8.96 -5.60
CA LEU A 76 7.96 -9.21 -4.70
C LEU A 76 9.10 -8.18 -4.87
N ASP A 77 9.32 -7.69 -6.10
CA ASP A 77 10.39 -6.75 -6.42
C ASP A 77 10.07 -5.31 -6.01
N SER A 78 8.79 -4.93 -6.00
CA SER A 78 8.36 -3.52 -5.84
C SER A 78 7.18 -3.31 -4.89
N GLY A 79 6.38 -4.34 -4.63
CA GLY A 79 5.20 -4.29 -3.77
C GLY A 79 5.44 -4.94 -2.40
N ILE A 80 4.34 -5.31 -1.75
CA ILE A 80 4.38 -6.08 -0.49
C ILE A 80 3.17 -7.00 -0.36
N VAL A 81 3.38 -8.15 0.30
CA VAL A 81 2.31 -9.09 0.68
C VAL A 81 2.22 -9.15 2.21
N LEU A 82 1.23 -8.47 2.79
CA LEU A 82 0.97 -8.48 4.23
C LEU A 82 0.06 -9.64 4.59
N THR A 83 0.54 -10.58 5.41
CA THR A 83 -0.25 -11.73 5.86
C THR A 83 -0.70 -11.55 7.31
N TYR A 84 -1.92 -11.95 7.64
CA TYR A 84 -2.53 -11.85 8.96
C TYR A 84 -3.09 -13.19 9.39
N GLY A 85 -3.09 -13.46 10.71
CA GLY A 85 -3.56 -14.71 11.29
C GLY A 85 -4.55 -14.48 12.46
N LYS A 86 -5.48 -15.43 12.60
CA LYS A 86 -6.22 -15.72 13.84
C LYS A 86 -5.79 -17.10 14.30
N LEU A 87 -5.12 -17.19 15.45
CA LEU A 87 -4.55 -18.44 15.90
C LEU A 87 -5.55 -19.25 16.75
N LEU A 88 -6.69 -19.60 16.15
CA LEU A 88 -7.85 -20.22 16.81
C LEU A 88 -7.64 -21.67 17.33
N GLY A 89 -6.44 -22.23 17.19
CA GLY A 89 -6.06 -23.52 17.77
C GLY A 89 -5.50 -23.44 19.20
N TYR A 90 -5.18 -22.24 19.72
CA TYR A 90 -4.65 -22.07 21.06
C TYR A 90 -5.74 -21.88 22.11
N ASN A 91 -5.38 -22.07 23.39
CA ASN A 91 -6.20 -21.64 24.51
C ASN A 91 -6.46 -20.11 24.44
N PRO A 92 -7.70 -19.62 24.68
CA PRO A 92 -8.04 -18.19 24.66
C PRO A 92 -7.17 -17.29 25.55
N ALA A 93 -6.56 -17.81 26.63
CA ALA A 93 -5.63 -17.08 27.47
C ALA A 93 -4.26 -16.81 26.80
N ILE A 94 -3.87 -17.64 25.81
CA ILE A 94 -2.68 -17.44 24.98
C ILE A 94 -3.04 -16.62 23.74
N TRP A 95 -4.16 -16.95 23.09
CA TRP A 95 -4.68 -16.22 21.92
C TRP A 95 -6.18 -15.96 22.02
N PRO A 96 -6.61 -14.72 22.33
CA PRO A 96 -8.03 -14.37 22.38
C PRO A 96 -8.73 -14.64 21.04
N THR A 97 -9.95 -15.17 21.10
CA THR A 97 -10.70 -15.68 19.93
C THR A 97 -11.04 -14.61 18.88
N ASN A 98 -11.10 -13.34 19.29
CA ASN A 98 -11.30 -12.18 18.42
C ASN A 98 -10.00 -11.52 17.93
N ARG A 99 -8.82 -12.01 18.35
CA ARG A 99 -7.53 -11.40 18.02
C ARG A 99 -7.09 -11.74 16.60
N VAL A 100 -6.77 -10.70 15.85
CA VAL A 100 -6.06 -10.73 14.57
C VAL A 100 -4.70 -10.05 14.77
N SER A 101 -3.64 -10.60 14.19
CA SER A 101 -2.34 -9.91 14.07
C SER A 101 -1.75 -10.14 12.68
N GLN A 102 -0.87 -9.23 12.25
CA GLN A 102 0.02 -9.49 11.12
C GLN A 102 1.04 -10.59 11.50
N LEU A 103 1.50 -11.34 10.51
CA LEU A 103 2.62 -12.27 10.64
C LEU A 103 3.96 -11.52 10.42
N PRO A 104 5.06 -11.95 11.05
CA PRO A 104 5.14 -13.10 11.95
C PRO A 104 4.43 -12.87 13.30
N ILE A 105 3.84 -13.93 13.84
CA ILE A 105 3.25 -13.95 15.18
C ILE A 105 4.11 -14.89 16.03
N THR A 106 4.67 -14.37 17.12
CA THR A 106 5.38 -15.16 18.11
C THR A 106 4.57 -15.22 19.40
N LEU A 107 4.41 -16.42 19.95
CA LEU A 107 3.72 -16.70 21.21
C LEU A 107 4.71 -17.30 22.19
N ASN A 108 4.75 -16.75 23.41
CA ASN A 108 5.52 -17.30 24.52
C ASN A 108 4.53 -17.71 25.61
N TYR A 109 4.55 -18.97 26.01
CA TYR A 109 3.64 -19.50 27.03
C TYR A 109 4.26 -20.68 27.79
N LEU A 110 3.69 -20.97 28.97
CA LEU A 110 4.06 -22.14 29.77
C LEU A 110 3.09 -23.29 29.49
N GLN A 111 3.60 -24.47 29.15
CA GLN A 111 2.83 -25.71 29.05
C GLN A 111 3.62 -26.86 29.66
N SER A 112 2.96 -27.65 30.53
CA SER A 112 3.59 -28.79 31.23
C SER A 112 4.89 -28.44 31.98
N GLY A 113 4.97 -27.23 32.55
CA GLY A 113 6.15 -26.74 33.28
C GLY A 113 7.32 -26.27 32.41
N LYS A 114 7.19 -26.33 31.07
CA LYS A 114 8.18 -25.79 30.12
C LYS A 114 7.70 -24.50 29.47
N THR A 115 8.63 -23.60 29.19
CA THR A 115 8.39 -22.46 28.30
C THR A 115 8.43 -22.94 26.86
N HIS A 116 7.49 -22.46 26.04
CA HIS A 116 7.44 -22.68 24.59
C HIS A 116 7.46 -21.35 23.86
N LEU A 117 8.20 -21.30 22.75
CA LEU A 117 8.26 -20.19 21.83
C LEU A 117 7.79 -20.65 20.44
N ASP A 118 6.53 -20.37 20.18
CA ASP A 118 5.83 -20.71 18.95
C ASP A 118 5.91 -19.55 17.97
N THR A 119 6.38 -19.78 16.73
CA THR A 119 6.47 -18.75 15.70
C THR A 119 5.72 -19.16 14.44
N TRP A 120 4.73 -18.34 14.08
CA TRP A 120 3.96 -18.41 12.84
C TRP A 120 4.47 -17.35 11.86
N SER A 121 5.00 -17.76 10.72
CA SER A 121 5.53 -16.88 9.67
C SER A 121 4.82 -17.08 8.33
N ALA A 122 4.94 -16.09 7.45
CA ALA A 122 4.44 -16.14 6.09
C ALA A 122 5.56 -15.79 5.11
N HIS A 123 5.67 -16.56 4.03
CA HIS A 123 6.69 -16.38 3.00
C HIS A 123 6.01 -16.36 1.63
N ALA A 124 6.02 -15.21 0.97
CA ALA A 124 5.51 -15.04 -0.38
C ALA A 124 6.59 -15.41 -1.39
N THR A 125 6.22 -16.20 -2.40
CA THR A 125 7.05 -16.57 -3.56
C THR A 125 6.20 -16.46 -4.81
N PRO A 126 6.76 -16.45 -6.04
CA PRO A 126 5.95 -16.41 -7.26
C PRO A 126 4.86 -17.49 -7.25
N ALA A 127 3.63 -17.08 -7.52
CA ALA A 127 2.40 -17.88 -7.51
C ALA A 127 2.03 -18.58 -6.18
N ASN A 128 2.67 -18.29 -5.04
CA ASN A 128 2.43 -19.00 -3.78
C ASN A 128 2.62 -18.14 -2.51
N LEU A 129 1.79 -18.41 -1.51
CA LEU A 129 1.99 -17.96 -0.13
C LEU A 129 2.16 -19.17 0.79
N ARG A 130 3.35 -19.31 1.36
CA ARG A 130 3.62 -20.31 2.40
C ARG A 130 3.30 -19.76 3.78
N ILE A 131 2.42 -20.42 4.52
CA ILE A 131 2.34 -20.30 5.98
C ILE A 131 3.30 -21.33 6.59
N ARG A 132 4.11 -20.92 7.56
CA ARG A 132 5.00 -21.80 8.33
C ARG A 132 4.79 -21.62 9.82
N PHE A 133 4.89 -22.73 10.54
CA PHE A 133 4.96 -22.79 11.99
C PHE A 133 6.23 -23.52 12.42
N VAL A 134 6.89 -23.03 13.48
CA VAL A 134 8.00 -23.67 14.19
C VAL A 134 7.83 -23.45 15.70
N ASN A 135 8.36 -24.39 16.49
CA ASN A 135 8.41 -24.36 17.95
C ASN A 135 9.86 -24.58 18.40
N ASP A 136 10.32 -23.84 19.39
CA ASP A 136 11.69 -23.90 19.93
C ASP A 136 12.09 -25.26 20.49
N ASN A 137 11.15 -25.99 21.10
CA ASN A 137 11.38 -27.29 21.71
C ASN A 137 11.23 -28.48 20.74
N ASN A 138 10.90 -28.25 19.46
CA ASN A 138 10.50 -29.31 18.51
C ASN A 138 9.40 -30.24 19.08
N GLU A 139 8.45 -29.75 19.90
CA GLU A 139 7.59 -30.66 20.69
C GLU A 139 6.45 -31.32 19.87
N TYR A 140 6.14 -30.80 18.67
CA TYR A 140 4.93 -31.18 17.92
C TYR A 140 5.14 -32.24 16.82
N ASN A 141 4.20 -33.19 16.76
CA ASN A 141 4.05 -34.15 15.64
C ASN A 141 2.89 -33.82 14.71
N VAL A 142 1.86 -33.17 15.23
CA VAL A 142 0.76 -32.54 14.50
C VAL A 142 0.43 -31.22 15.17
N ILE A 143 -0.20 -30.29 14.44
CA ILE A 143 -0.67 -29.01 14.99
C ILE A 143 -2.15 -28.81 14.66
N ALA A 144 -2.79 -27.91 15.40
CA ALA A 144 -4.18 -27.54 15.18
C ALA A 144 -4.42 -27.00 13.75
N ILE A 145 -5.59 -27.30 13.19
CA ILE A 145 -6.01 -26.83 11.84
C ILE A 145 -7.05 -25.72 11.91
N GLN A 146 -7.42 -25.27 13.11
CA GLN A 146 -8.45 -24.25 13.34
C GLN A 146 -7.98 -22.84 12.95
N HIS A 147 -6.67 -22.60 12.83
CA HIS A 147 -6.11 -21.29 12.50
C HIS A 147 -6.61 -20.77 11.14
N GLU A 148 -6.86 -19.47 11.07
CA GLU A 148 -7.31 -18.79 9.85
C GLU A 148 -6.29 -17.73 9.44
N PHE A 149 -6.06 -17.59 8.13
CA PHE A 149 -5.14 -16.60 7.58
C PHE A 149 -5.81 -15.77 6.48
N ARG A 150 -5.33 -14.55 6.27
CA ARG A 150 -5.63 -13.73 5.09
C ARG A 150 -4.36 -13.02 4.63
N TYR A 151 -4.29 -12.64 3.37
CA TYR A 151 -3.23 -11.77 2.84
C TYR A 151 -3.80 -10.54 2.15
N ILE A 152 -2.98 -9.49 2.09
CA ILE A 152 -3.21 -8.26 1.35
C ILE A 152 -2.01 -8.05 0.43
N ILE A 153 -2.25 -8.01 -0.86
CA ILE A 153 -1.26 -7.67 -1.89
C ILE A 153 -1.37 -6.17 -2.16
N ILE A 154 -0.25 -5.46 -2.05
CA ILE A 154 -0.12 -4.04 -2.37
C ILE A 154 0.92 -3.92 -3.50
N PRO A 155 0.50 -3.62 -4.74
CA PRO A 155 1.43 -3.44 -5.86
C PRO A 155 2.33 -2.21 -5.69
N GLY A 156 3.60 -2.35 -6.09
CA GLY A 156 4.54 -1.22 -6.16
C GLY A 156 4.35 -0.40 -7.42
N GLY A 157 3.72 0.78 -7.29
CA GLY A 157 3.49 1.68 -8.43
C GLY A 157 4.56 2.78 -8.62
N VAL A 158 5.29 3.14 -7.56
CA VAL A 158 6.24 4.27 -7.55
C VAL A 158 7.49 3.88 -6.78
N SER A 159 8.66 4.01 -7.41
CA SER A 159 9.95 3.85 -6.71
C SER A 159 10.28 5.09 -5.89
N VAL A 160 10.71 4.88 -4.63
CA VAL A 160 11.19 5.95 -3.74
C VAL A 160 12.40 6.68 -4.31
N THR A 161 13.28 5.96 -5.02
CA THR A 161 14.46 6.54 -5.71
C THR A 161 14.16 6.99 -7.14
N GLY A 162 13.02 6.59 -7.70
CA GLY A 162 12.60 6.88 -9.07
C GLY A 162 11.88 8.22 -9.26
N ARG A 163 11.85 9.09 -8.23
CA ARG A 163 11.29 10.44 -8.37
C ARG A 163 12.23 11.31 -9.18
N ARG A 164 12.14 11.22 -10.52
CA ARG A 164 12.66 12.26 -11.42
C ARG A 164 12.10 13.60 -10.91
N SER A 165 12.99 14.49 -10.49
CA SER A 165 12.62 15.87 -10.21
C SER A 165 12.22 16.51 -11.53
N LEU A 166 10.93 16.45 -11.86
CA LEU A 166 10.40 17.13 -13.02
C LEU A 166 10.61 18.64 -12.80
N SER A 167 11.16 19.34 -13.80
CA SER A 167 11.18 20.81 -13.77
C SER A 167 9.76 21.36 -13.77
N TYR A 168 9.59 22.65 -13.46
CA TYR A 168 8.28 23.29 -13.54
C TYR A 168 7.69 23.16 -14.96
N GLU A 169 8.50 23.33 -16.00
CA GLU A 169 8.10 23.14 -17.40
C GLU A 169 7.75 21.67 -17.71
N GLU A 170 8.48 20.69 -17.16
CA GLU A 170 8.15 19.27 -17.34
C GLU A 170 6.81 18.91 -16.65
N ILE A 171 6.51 19.49 -15.49
CA ILE A 171 5.20 19.36 -14.83
C ILE A 171 4.12 20.02 -15.69
N CYS A 172 4.34 21.27 -16.12
CA CYS A 172 3.38 22.03 -16.93
C CYS A 172 3.05 21.30 -18.24
N ARG A 173 4.07 20.79 -18.95
CA ARG A 173 3.88 19.99 -20.17
C ARG A 173 3.18 18.65 -19.93
N THR A 174 3.45 17.99 -18.80
CA THR A 174 2.86 16.69 -18.47
C THR A 174 1.37 16.79 -18.11
N TYR A 175 0.98 17.89 -17.45
CA TYR A 175 -0.38 18.09 -16.93
C TYR A 175 -1.18 19.16 -17.69
N GLY A 176 -0.64 19.73 -18.77
CA GLY A 176 -1.32 20.74 -19.59
C GLY A 176 -1.52 22.09 -18.88
N ILE A 177 -0.65 22.41 -17.91
CA ILE A 177 -0.68 23.70 -17.20
C ILE A 177 0.00 24.74 -18.12
N PRO A 178 -0.61 25.91 -18.37
CA PRO A 178 0.06 26.99 -19.10
C PRO A 178 1.26 27.52 -18.30
N GLU A 179 2.35 27.81 -19.01
CA GLU A 179 3.58 28.43 -18.48
C GLU A 179 3.35 29.89 -18.02
#